data_AF-A0A1B6GNZ1-F1
#
_entry.id   AF-A0A1B6GNZ1-F1
#
_cell.length_a   1.000
_cell.length_b   1.000
_cell.length_c   1.000
_cell.angle_alpha   90.00
_cell.angle_beta   90.00
_cell.angle_gamma   90.00
#
_symmetry.space_group_name_H-M   'P 1'
#
loop_
_entity.id
_entity.type
_entity.pdbx_description
1 polymer ?
#
loop_
_entity_poly.entity_id
_entity_poly.type
_entity_poly.pdbx_seq_one_letter_code
_entity_poly.pdbx_strand_id
1 'polypeptide(L)'
;PLPEKRPLYTWQNIPNDTFDPDFVDRRRAGLENFLHRIAAHPILSKDQIFLGFLQQEEGWRETVKKTGYQQHAETKLRALSIGVRLKAADPRFDDIKSYATGLHGN
;
A
#
# COMPACT_ATOMS: atom_id res chain seq x y z
N PRO A 1 -6.14 -3.16 2.06
CA PRO A 1 -4.90 -3.49 1.32
C PRO A 1 -4.89 -2.64 0.05
N LEU A 2 -3.72 -2.23 -0.43
CA LEU A 2 -3.64 -1.77 -1.81
C LEU A 2 -4.11 -2.91 -2.72
N PRO A 3 -4.94 -2.66 -3.74
CA PRO A 3 -5.32 -3.70 -4.70
C PRO A 3 -4.08 -4.29 -5.37
N GLU A 4 -4.19 -5.55 -5.81
CA GLU A 4 -3.09 -6.27 -6.44
C GLU A 4 -2.48 -5.48 -7.59
N LYS A 5 -1.14 -5.36 -7.56
CA LYS A 5 -0.38 -4.63 -8.59
C LYS A 5 -0.17 -5.49 -9.85
N ARG A 6 -0.39 -6.81 -9.78
CA ARG A 6 -0.24 -7.78 -10.91
C ARG A 6 -1.14 -9.01 -10.71
N PRO A 7 -1.64 -9.67 -11.77
CA PRO A 7 -2.47 -10.87 -11.68
C PRO A 7 -1.71 -12.06 -11.08
N LEU A 8 -2.37 -12.84 -10.24
CA LEU A 8 -1.79 -13.97 -9.48
C LEU A 8 -1.52 -15.24 -10.33
N TYR A 9 -1.97 -15.29 -11.59
CA TYR A 9 -1.82 -16.46 -12.47
C TYR A 9 -0.85 -16.18 -13.63
N THR A 10 0.45 -16.32 -13.37
CA THR A 10 1.53 -16.20 -14.38
C THR A 10 1.87 -17.54 -15.02
N TRP A 11 0.89 -18.29 -15.54
CA TRP A 11 1.16 -19.53 -16.30
C TRP A 11 1.06 -19.36 -17.82
N GLN A 12 0.88 -18.13 -18.32
CA GLN A 12 1.07 -17.80 -19.73
C GLN A 12 1.68 -16.40 -19.83
N ASN A 13 2.93 -16.33 -20.29
CA ASN A 13 3.62 -15.11 -20.70
C ASN A 13 2.93 -14.51 -21.94
N ILE A 14 1.78 -13.91 -21.75
CA ILE A 14 1.17 -12.98 -22.71
C ILE A 14 1.39 -11.61 -22.08
N PRO A 15 1.94 -10.60 -22.81
CA PRO A 15 2.13 -9.26 -22.25
C PRO A 15 0.80 -8.81 -21.65
N ASN A 16 0.78 -8.63 -20.32
CA ASN A 16 -0.39 -8.23 -19.54
C ASN A 16 -1.16 -7.18 -20.33
N ASP A 17 -2.33 -7.53 -20.86
CA ASP A 17 -3.20 -6.57 -21.50
C ASP A 17 -3.73 -5.64 -20.40
N THR A 18 -3.00 -4.55 -20.16
CA THR A 18 -3.37 -3.55 -19.15
C THR A 18 -4.62 -2.78 -19.54
N PHE A 19 -5.15 -3.02 -20.73
CA PHE A 19 -6.39 -2.49 -21.25
C PHE A 19 -7.54 -3.51 -21.22
N ASP A 20 -7.30 -4.74 -20.73
CA ASP A 20 -8.36 -5.71 -20.46
C ASP A 20 -9.45 -5.06 -19.58
N PRO A 21 -10.69 -4.93 -20.08
CA PRO A 21 -11.75 -4.24 -19.35
C PRO A 21 -11.99 -4.84 -17.97
N ASP A 22 -11.96 -6.16 -17.85
CA ASP A 22 -12.17 -6.85 -16.57
C ASP A 22 -11.05 -6.54 -15.57
N PHE A 23 -9.79 -6.49 -16.02
CA PHE A 23 -8.67 -6.06 -15.20
C PHE A 23 -8.80 -4.60 -14.75
N VAL A 24 -9.13 -3.69 -15.67
CA VAL A 24 -9.34 -2.27 -15.37
C VAL A 24 -10.45 -2.11 -14.34
N ASP A 25 -11.54 -2.86 -14.48
CA ASP A 25 -12.69 -2.81 -13.61
C ASP A 25 -12.38 -3.30 -12.19
N ARG A 26 -11.72 -4.46 -12.07
CA ARG A 26 -11.24 -4.98 -10.78
C ARG A 26 -10.28 -3.99 -10.10
N ARG A 27 -9.36 -3.42 -10.88
CA ARG A 27 -8.38 -2.45 -10.37
C ARG A 27 -9.06 -1.17 -9.89
N ARG A 28 -10.00 -0.64 -10.65
CA ARG A 28 -10.77 0.56 -10.30
C ARG A 28 -11.56 0.35 -9.00
N ALA A 29 -12.33 -0.72 -8.90
CA ALA A 29 -13.08 -1.05 -7.68
C ALA A 29 -12.15 -1.26 -6.47
N GLY A 30 -10.99 -1.88 -6.68
CA GLY A 30 -9.98 -2.05 -5.65
C GLY A 30 -9.38 -0.73 -5.17
N LEU A 31 -9.11 0.20 -6.09
CA LEU A 31 -8.59 1.53 -5.76
C LEU A 31 -9.62 2.39 -5.04
N GLU A 32 -10.88 2.34 -5.48
CA GLU A 32 -11.99 3.04 -4.83
C GLU A 32 -12.14 2.58 -3.37
N ASN A 33 -12.20 1.27 -3.13
CA ASN A 33 -12.25 0.71 -1.79
C ASN A 33 -11.04 1.12 -0.93
N PHE A 34 -9.85 1.20 -1.53
CA PHE A 34 -8.66 1.66 -0.85
C PHE A 34 -8.77 3.13 -0.43
N LEU A 35 -9.23 4.01 -1.33
CA LEU A 35 -9.45 5.43 -1.02
C LEU A 35 -10.51 5.62 0.06
N HIS A 36 -11.62 4.88 0.00
CA HIS A 36 -12.64 4.91 1.06
C HIS A 36 -12.07 4.51 2.41
N ARG A 37 -11.20 3.49 2.47
CA ARG A 37 -10.54 3.09 3.71
C ARG A 37 -9.59 4.15 4.26
N ILE A 38 -8.87 4.86 3.40
CA ILE A 38 -8.02 5.98 3.83
C ILE A 38 -8.89 7.11 4.37
N ALA A 39 -9.95 7.47 3.65
CA ALA A 39 -10.89 8.51 4.04
C ALA A 39 -11.63 8.19 5.35
N ALA A 40 -11.91 6.92 5.63
CA ALA A 40 -12.52 6.48 6.89
C ALA A 40 -11.53 6.45 8.07
N HIS A 41 -10.22 6.47 7.81
CA HIS A 41 -9.22 6.36 8.87
C HIS A 41 -9.02 7.70 9.60
N PRO A 42 -9.11 7.78 10.93
CA PRO A 42 -9.16 9.04 11.68
C PRO A 42 -7.90 9.91 11.56
N ILE A 43 -6.74 9.27 11.34
CA ILE A 43 -5.45 9.96 11.15
C ILE A 43 -5.21 10.26 9.66
N LEU A 44 -5.20 9.24 8.80
CA LEU A 44 -4.86 9.38 7.38
C LEU A 44 -5.85 10.24 6.58
N SER A 45 -7.12 10.30 6.97
CA SER A 45 -8.12 11.17 6.30
C SER A 45 -7.78 12.65 6.34
N LYS A 46 -7.00 13.08 7.33
CA LYS A 46 -6.58 14.47 7.54
C LYS A 46 -5.20 14.78 6.95
N ASP A 47 -4.57 13.78 6.33
CA ASP A 47 -3.25 13.94 5.74
C ASP A 47 -3.30 14.90 4.54
N GLN A 48 -2.40 15.88 4.54
CA GLN A 48 -2.41 16.94 3.53
C GLN A 48 -2.04 16.42 2.13
N ILE A 49 -1.24 15.37 2.04
CA ILE A 49 -0.89 14.74 0.76
C ILE A 49 -2.06 13.94 0.21
N PHE A 50 -2.82 13.27 1.09
CA PHE A 50 -4.05 12.58 0.72
C PHE A 50 -5.15 13.56 0.27
N LEU A 51 -5.38 14.65 1.00
CA LEU A 51 -6.35 15.68 0.60
C LEU A 51 -5.93 16.34 -0.71
N GLY A 52 -4.64 16.68 -0.85
CA GLY A 52 -4.07 17.17 -2.09
C GLY A 52 -4.25 16.19 -3.25
N PHE A 53 -4.11 14.87 -3.02
CA PHE A 53 -4.32 13.87 -4.07
C PHE A 53 -5.75 13.91 -4.65
N LEU A 54 -6.75 14.21 -3.82
CA LEU A 54 -8.14 14.25 -4.23
C LEU A 54 -8.59 15.59 -4.84
N GLN A 55 -7.94 16.69 -4.45
CA GLN A 55 -8.43 18.06 -4.74
C GLN A 55 -7.49 18.88 -5.63
N GLN A 56 -6.20 18.54 -5.68
CA GLN A 56 -5.21 19.30 -6.43
C GLN A 56 -5.20 18.86 -7.90
N GLU A 57 -5.71 19.72 -8.79
CA GLU A 57 -5.77 19.43 -10.23
C GLU A 57 -4.38 19.40 -10.89
N GLU A 58 -3.47 20.28 -10.46
CA GLU A 58 -2.13 20.41 -11.05
C GLU A 58 -1.02 20.45 -9.99
N GLY A 59 0.15 19.90 -10.32
CA GLY A 59 1.36 20.02 -9.49
C GLY A 59 1.45 19.08 -8.27
N TRP A 60 0.48 18.18 -8.09
CA TRP A 60 0.46 17.24 -6.96
C TRP A 60 1.74 16.42 -6.86
N ARG A 61 2.24 15.94 -8.00
CA ARG A 61 3.50 15.17 -8.10
C ARG A 61 4.68 15.93 -7.49
N GLU A 62 4.77 17.24 -7.70
CA GLU A 62 5.87 18.03 -7.15
C GLU A 62 5.68 18.31 -5.66
N THR A 63 4.44 18.48 -5.20
CA THR A 63 4.09 18.51 -3.77
C THR A 63 4.57 17.23 -3.07
N VAL A 64 4.28 16.05 -3.64
CA VAL A 64 4.69 14.75 -3.09
C VAL A 64 6.21 14.61 -3.06
N LYS A 65 6.91 15.01 -4.11
CA LYS A 65 8.38 14.93 -4.12
C LYS A 65 9.02 15.81 -3.05
N LYS A 66 8.46 17.01 -2.80
CA LYS A 66 8.96 17.94 -1.78
C LYS A 66 8.89 17.38 -0.36
N THR A 67 8.00 16.42 -0.09
CA THR A 67 7.91 15.81 1.25
C THR A 67 9.12 14.92 1.59
N GLY A 68 9.87 14.47 0.58
CA GLY A 68 10.96 13.50 0.77
C GLY A 68 10.49 12.12 1.23
N TYR A 69 9.18 11.84 1.27
CA TYR A 69 8.63 10.59 1.81
C TYR A 69 9.17 9.35 1.10
N GLN A 70 9.36 9.43 -0.21
CA GLN A 70 9.89 8.31 -0.98
C GLN A 70 11.32 7.94 -0.53
N GLN A 71 12.21 8.92 -0.43
CA GLN A 71 13.58 8.71 0.03
C GLN A 71 13.60 8.20 1.47
N HIS A 72 12.78 8.80 2.35
CA HIS A 72 12.71 8.40 3.74
C HIS A 72 12.19 6.97 3.93
N ALA A 73 11.18 6.57 3.14
CA ALA A 73 10.66 5.21 3.13
C ALA A 73 11.72 4.22 2.64
N GLU A 74 12.41 4.53 1.54
CA GLU A 74 13.50 3.70 1.02
C GLU A 74 14.65 3.54 2.02
N THR A 75 15.06 4.62 2.70
CA THR A 75 16.08 4.58 3.75
C THR A 75 15.63 3.71 4.92
N LYS A 76 14.39 3.85 5.41
CA LYS A 76 13.85 3.02 6.50
C LYS A 76 13.76 1.55 6.11
N LEU A 77 13.28 1.25 4.90
CA LEU A 77 13.22 -0.13 4.39
C LEU A 77 14.61 -0.75 4.29
N ARG A 78 15.61 0.01 3.81
CA ARG A 78 17.01 -0.43 3.78
C ARG A 78 17.54 -0.69 5.19
N ALA A 79 17.29 0.21 6.14
CA ALA A 79 17.71 0.03 7.54
C ALA A 79 17.09 -1.24 8.17
N LEU A 80 15.82 -1.53 7.89
CA LEU A 80 15.16 -2.76 8.35
C LEU A 80 15.72 -4.02 7.67
N SER A 81 16.12 -3.92 6.39
CA SER A 81 16.69 -5.03 5.62
C SER A 81 18.10 -5.45 6.05
N ILE A 82 18.85 -4.57 6.74
CA ILE A 82 20.22 -4.82 7.22
C ILE A 82 20.24 -5.73 8.48
N GLY A 83 19.11 -6.37 8.80
CA GLY A 83 19.08 -7.47 9.75
C GLY A 83 18.99 -7.00 11.19
N VAL A 84 17.85 -6.42 11.54
CA VAL A 84 17.50 -6.29 12.96
C VAL A 84 17.08 -7.67 13.47
N ARG A 85 18.07 -8.48 13.88
CA ARG A 85 17.82 -9.60 14.79
C ARG A 85 17.55 -8.98 16.16
N LEU A 86 16.30 -8.54 16.39
CA LEU A 86 15.88 -8.03 17.69
C LEU A 86 16.14 -9.14 18.72
N LYS A 87 16.99 -8.86 19.71
CA LYS A 87 17.41 -9.82 20.74
C LYS A 87 16.22 -10.31 21.59
N ALA A 88 15.13 -9.54 21.60
CA ALA A 88 13.78 -9.94 22.00
C ALA A 88 12.79 -9.07 21.22
N ALA A 89 11.97 -9.67 20.36
CA ALA A 89 10.80 -8.97 19.81
C ALA A 89 9.78 -8.77 20.94
N ASP A 90 9.07 -7.64 20.97
CA ASP A 90 8.01 -7.42 21.95
C ASP A 90 6.88 -8.45 21.70
N PRO A 91 6.51 -9.26 22.71
CA PRO A 91 5.53 -10.35 22.56
C PRO A 91 4.20 -9.92 21.92
N ARG A 92 3.81 -8.64 22.08
CA ARG A 92 2.59 -8.11 21.47
C ARG A 92 2.60 -8.20 19.94
N PHE A 93 3.77 -8.07 19.31
CA PHE A 93 3.87 -8.22 17.85
C PHE A 93 3.74 -9.68 17.40
N ASP A 94 4.21 -10.63 18.22
CA ASP A 94 4.05 -12.06 17.95
C ASP A 94 2.57 -12.48 18.10
N ASP A 95 1.86 -11.95 19.10
CA ASP A 95 0.43 -12.16 19.29
C ASP A 95 -0.38 -11.62 18.10
N ILE A 96 -0.11 -10.38 17.68
CA ILE A 96 -0.76 -9.76 16.52
C ILE A 96 -0.49 -10.57 15.26
N LYS A 97 0.76 -11.02 15.06
CA LYS A 97 1.13 -11.85 13.92
C LYS A 97 0.37 -13.18 13.93
N SER A 98 0.30 -13.85 15.08
CA SER A 98 -0.39 -15.13 15.24
C SER A 98 -1.89 -15.02 14.99
N TYR A 99 -2.52 -13.98 15.53
CA TYR A 99 -3.92 -13.65 15.26
C TYR A 99 -4.16 -13.41 13.76
N ALA A 100 -3.32 -12.58 13.13
CA ALA A 100 -3.44 -12.31 11.71
C ALA A 100 -3.31 -13.59 10.87
N THR A 101 -2.36 -14.48 11.18
CA THR A 101 -2.22 -15.76 10.47
C THR A 101 -3.42 -16.68 10.69
N GLY A 102 -3.99 -16.72 11.89
CA GLY A 102 -5.18 -17.52 12.19
C GLY A 102 -6.43 -17.01 11.46
N LEU A 103 -6.54 -15.70 11.26
CA LEU A 103 -7.65 -15.10 10.51
C LEU A 103 -7.57 -15.39 9.00
N HIS A 104 -6.37 -15.53 8.44
CA HIS A 104 -6.19 -15.86 7.01
C HIS A 104 -6.34 -17.36 6.71
N GLY A 105 -6.22 -18.22 7.73
CA GLY A 105 -6.34 -19.68 7.59
C GLY A 105 -7.75 -20.25 7.78
N ASN A 106 -8.71 -19.41 8.19
CA ASN A 106 -10.14 -19.73 8.22
C ASN A 106 -10.84 -19.09 7.01
#